data_AF-A0A969Q1I1-F1
#
_entry.id   AF-A0A969Q1I1-F1
#
_cell.length_a   1.000
_cell.length_b   1.000
_cell.length_c   1.000
_cell.angle_alpha   90.00
_cell.angle_beta   90.00
_cell.angle_gamma   90.00
#
_symmetry.space_group_name_H-M   'P 1'
#
loop_
_entity.id
_entity.type
_entity.pdbx_description
1 polymer ?
#
loop_
_entity_poly.entity_id
_entity_poly.type
_entity_poly.pdbx_seq_one_letter_code
_entity_poly.pdbx_strand_id
1 'polypeptide(L)'
;MGASRSEKLSPVYDDAALDQLVGQYQAAFERFRPIMQHKLPANQIALLEQIATRLPPQRRAAMLQGAHMTLVHRDTHPGNFLYSFNNVKLIDWQSWRTDCGLDDVAYLIACHLPEPVQRLDTRVLLQKYFNTLQKSPYPGLHLGGLPGRLSGVAGTRGGLSARGVEAHRARFPQRPAGIESAG
;
A
#
# COMPACT_ATOMS: atom_id res chain seq x y z
N MET A 1 -38.47 -3.71 -20.04
CA MET A 1 -37.22 -4.12 -20.74
C MET A 1 -36.06 -3.48 -20.00
N GLY A 2 -35.47 -4.22 -19.04
CA GLY A 2 -34.35 -3.74 -18.23
C GLY A 2 -33.04 -4.03 -18.93
N ALA A 3 -32.33 -2.99 -19.35
CA ALA A 3 -30.94 -3.12 -19.76
C ALA A 3 -30.10 -3.48 -18.53
N SER A 4 -29.60 -4.72 -18.50
CA SER A 4 -28.61 -5.20 -17.55
C SER A 4 -27.34 -4.34 -17.68
N ARG A 5 -27.25 -3.30 -16.86
CA ARG A 5 -26.05 -2.47 -16.70
C ARG A 5 -25.06 -3.21 -15.78
N SER A 6 -24.64 -4.39 -16.21
CA SER A 6 -23.45 -5.07 -15.69
C SER A 6 -22.30 -4.82 -16.67
N GLU A 7 -22.03 -3.54 -16.94
CA GLU A 7 -20.80 -3.13 -17.58
C GLU A 7 -19.68 -3.33 -16.56
N LYS A 8 -18.76 -4.24 -16.89
CA LYS A 8 -17.68 -4.76 -16.05
C LYS A 8 -16.94 -3.63 -15.34
N LEU A 9 -17.07 -3.56 -14.02
CA LEU A 9 -16.24 -2.71 -13.16
C LEU A 9 -14.79 -3.21 -13.24
N SER A 10 -14.01 -2.60 -14.15
CA SER A 10 -12.54 -2.65 -14.27
C SER A 10 -11.92 -3.87 -14.98
N PRO A 11 -10.73 -3.71 -15.58
CA PRO A 11 -10.20 -4.68 -16.53
C PRO A 11 -9.59 -5.88 -15.81
N VAL A 12 -9.96 -7.07 -16.26
CA VAL A 12 -9.05 -8.21 -16.19
C VAL A 12 -7.89 -7.83 -17.11
N TYR A 13 -6.70 -7.62 -16.54
CA TYR A 13 -5.52 -7.32 -17.34
C TYR A 13 -5.31 -8.42 -18.38
N ASP A 14 -5.16 -8.04 -19.65
CA ASP A 14 -4.62 -8.90 -20.69
C ASP A 14 -3.15 -8.51 -20.96
N ASP A 15 -2.48 -9.29 -21.81
CA ASP A 15 -1.08 -9.03 -22.14
C ASP A 15 -0.88 -7.64 -22.75
N ALA A 16 -1.80 -7.19 -23.62
CA ALA A 16 -1.71 -5.88 -24.25
C ALA A 16 -1.82 -4.73 -23.23
N ALA A 17 -2.73 -4.82 -22.28
CA ALA A 17 -2.89 -3.85 -21.21
C ALA A 17 -1.66 -3.81 -20.29
N LEU A 18 -1.06 -4.96 -19.99
CA LEU A 18 0.18 -5.02 -19.20
C LEU A 18 1.38 -4.48 -19.95
N ASP A 19 1.48 -4.74 -21.25
CA ASP A 19 2.55 -4.20 -22.09
C ASP A 19 2.41 -2.67 -22.22
N GLN A 20 1.18 -2.15 -22.33
CA GLN A 20 0.92 -0.73 -22.27
C GLN A 20 1.33 -0.13 -20.91
N LEU A 21 1.03 -0.80 -19.80
CA LEU A 21 1.44 -0.37 -18.45
C LEU A 21 2.97 -0.32 -18.32
N VAL A 22 3.68 -1.34 -18.81
CA VAL A 22 5.15 -1.34 -18.85
C VAL A 22 5.67 -0.19 -19.71
N GLY A 23 5.06 0.05 -20.88
CA GLY A 23 5.40 1.19 -21.73
C GLY A 23 5.23 2.54 -21.02
N GLN A 24 4.20 2.69 -20.19
CA GLN A 24 4.02 3.89 -19.35
C GLN A 24 5.12 4.04 -18.31
N TYR A 25 5.55 2.95 -17.66
CA TYR A 25 6.67 2.99 -16.70
C TYR A 25 7.98 3.35 -17.39
N GLN A 26 8.25 2.77 -18.55
CA GLN A 26 9.44 3.09 -19.35
C GLN A 26 9.43 4.57 -19.77
N ALA A 27 8.32 5.08 -20.30
CA ALA A 27 8.21 6.49 -20.70
C ALA A 27 8.39 7.43 -19.50
N ALA A 28 7.81 7.09 -18.34
CA ALA A 28 7.98 7.86 -17.11
C ALA A 28 9.44 7.84 -16.63
N PHE A 29 10.09 6.67 -16.66
CA PHE A 29 11.50 6.54 -16.28
C PHE A 29 12.39 7.40 -17.18
N GLU A 30 12.25 7.30 -18.52
CA GLU A 30 13.04 8.11 -19.45
C GLU A 30 12.85 9.61 -19.23
N ARG A 31 11.62 10.05 -18.95
CA ARG A 31 11.32 11.45 -18.64
C ARG A 31 12.02 11.92 -17.36
N PHE A 32 12.08 11.08 -16.33
CA PHE A 32 12.60 11.46 -15.00
C PHE A 32 14.07 11.11 -14.78
N ARG A 33 14.65 10.20 -15.56
CA ARG A 33 16.05 9.74 -15.44
C ARG A 33 17.06 10.88 -15.38
N PRO A 34 17.00 11.93 -16.25
CA PRO A 34 17.95 13.04 -16.18
C PRO A 34 17.94 13.79 -14.85
N ILE A 35 16.79 13.80 -14.16
CA ILE A 35 16.63 14.45 -12.85
C ILE A 35 17.12 13.53 -11.73
N MET A 36 16.78 12.24 -11.81
CA MET A 36 17.08 11.27 -10.75
C MET A 36 18.54 10.85 -10.72
N GLN A 37 19.23 10.79 -11.86
CA GLN A 37 20.62 10.33 -11.96
C GLN A 37 21.60 11.17 -11.14
N HIS A 38 21.25 12.42 -10.84
CA HIS A 38 22.03 13.33 -9.99
C HIS A 38 21.64 13.27 -8.51
N LYS A 39 20.50 12.63 -8.18
CA LYS A 39 19.95 12.54 -6.82
C LYS A 39 20.06 11.15 -6.20
N LEU A 40 20.18 10.11 -7.03
CA LEU A 40 20.19 8.72 -6.60
C LEU A 40 21.52 8.03 -6.99
N PRO A 41 22.02 7.11 -6.16
CA PRO A 41 23.13 6.23 -6.51
C PRO A 41 22.88 5.42 -7.79
N ALA A 42 23.94 5.12 -8.55
CA ALA A 42 23.84 4.43 -9.83
C ALA A 42 23.15 3.05 -9.75
N ASN A 43 23.34 2.30 -8.66
CA ASN A 43 22.66 1.02 -8.45
C ASN A 43 21.14 1.17 -8.27
N GLN A 44 20.67 2.28 -7.69
CA GLN A 44 19.24 2.56 -7.57
C GLN A 44 18.64 2.96 -8.92
N ILE A 45 19.37 3.75 -9.72
CA ILE A 45 18.95 4.07 -11.10
C ILE A 45 18.83 2.79 -11.94
N ALA A 46 19.82 1.90 -11.86
CA ALA A 46 19.77 0.62 -12.56
C ALA A 46 18.58 -0.25 -12.12
N LEU A 47 18.25 -0.27 -10.82
CA LEU A 47 17.07 -0.97 -10.32
C LEU A 47 15.76 -0.37 -10.86
N LEU A 48 15.65 0.97 -10.89
CA LEU A 48 14.49 1.65 -11.46
C LEU A 48 14.33 1.36 -12.96
N GLU A 49 15.43 1.33 -13.72
CA GLU A 49 15.45 0.96 -15.14
C GLU A 49 14.96 -0.48 -15.34
N GLN A 50 15.40 -1.41 -14.50
CA GLN A 50 14.92 -2.81 -14.54
C GLN A 50 13.43 -2.93 -14.26
N ILE A 51 12.90 -2.17 -13.30
CA ILE A 51 11.47 -2.17 -12.97
C ILE A 51 10.65 -1.48 -14.07
N ALA A 52 11.19 -0.42 -14.67
CA ALA A 52 10.52 0.32 -15.74
C ALA A 52 10.41 -0.47 -17.05
N THR A 53 11.35 -1.39 -17.30
CA THR A 53 11.39 -2.21 -18.51
C THR A 53 10.60 -3.51 -18.40
N ARG A 54 10.32 -4.00 -17.19
CA ARG A 54 9.50 -5.20 -16.98
C ARG A 54 8.86 -5.27 -15.61
N LEU A 55 7.63 -5.80 -15.58
CA LEU A 55 7.03 -6.25 -14.33
C LEU A 55 7.75 -7.52 -13.81
N PRO A 56 7.90 -7.69 -12.49
CA PRO A 56 8.31 -8.95 -11.91
C PRO A 56 7.40 -10.10 -12.38
N PRO A 57 7.92 -11.29 -12.74
CA PRO A 57 7.12 -12.37 -13.34
C PRO A 57 5.92 -12.79 -12.49
N GLN A 58 6.10 -12.87 -11.17
CA GLN A 58 5.02 -13.24 -10.25
C GLN A 58 3.91 -12.17 -10.23
N ARG A 59 4.28 -10.89 -10.34
CA ARG A 59 3.30 -9.79 -10.42
C ARG A 59 2.55 -9.83 -11.74
N ARG A 60 3.24 -10.02 -12.87
CA ARG A 60 2.59 -10.15 -14.19
C ARG A 60 1.59 -11.30 -14.19
N ALA A 61 1.99 -12.49 -13.71
CA ALA A 61 1.12 -13.65 -13.63
C ALA A 61 -0.11 -13.41 -12.73
N ALA A 62 0.08 -12.82 -11.55
CA ALA A 62 -1.04 -12.48 -10.66
C ALA A 62 -2.01 -11.49 -11.33
N MET A 63 -1.50 -10.50 -12.07
CA MET A 63 -2.34 -9.53 -12.77
C MET A 63 -3.18 -10.15 -13.89
N LEU A 64 -2.56 -11.01 -14.71
CA LEU A 64 -3.27 -11.77 -15.77
C LEU A 64 -4.32 -12.72 -15.20
N GLN A 65 -4.08 -13.29 -14.02
CA GLN A 65 -5.02 -14.19 -13.34
C GLN A 65 -6.14 -13.43 -12.60
N GLY A 66 -6.09 -12.10 -12.55
CA GLY A 66 -6.98 -11.31 -11.68
C GLY A 66 -6.80 -11.63 -10.19
N ALA A 67 -5.66 -12.21 -9.81
CA ALA A 67 -5.38 -12.57 -8.44
C ALA A 67 -5.07 -11.31 -7.62
N HIS A 68 -5.60 -11.27 -6.39
CA HIS A 68 -5.35 -10.19 -5.43
C HIS A 68 -5.84 -8.80 -5.87
N MET A 69 -6.84 -8.79 -6.74
CA MET A 69 -7.47 -7.57 -7.21
C MET A 69 -8.47 -7.02 -6.20
N THR A 70 -8.44 -5.72 -5.99
CA THR A 70 -9.37 -4.96 -5.15
C THR A 70 -9.52 -3.56 -5.70
N LEU A 71 -10.52 -2.84 -5.20
CA LEU A 71 -10.55 -1.39 -5.34
C LEU A 71 -9.31 -0.78 -4.67
N VAL A 72 -8.53 -0.04 -5.45
CA VAL A 72 -7.38 0.74 -5.00
C VAL A 72 -7.64 2.23 -5.21
N HIS A 73 -7.04 3.05 -4.36
CA HIS A 73 -7.15 4.51 -4.37
C HIS A 73 -6.18 5.18 -5.34
N ARG A 74 -4.97 4.63 -5.50
CA ARG A 74 -3.89 5.12 -6.38
C ARG A 74 -3.22 6.43 -5.97
N ASP A 75 -3.64 6.99 -4.83
CA ASP A 75 -3.10 8.24 -4.28
C ASP A 75 -3.13 8.22 -2.74
N THR A 76 -2.68 7.11 -2.15
CA THR A 76 -2.70 6.86 -0.71
C THR A 76 -1.56 7.56 0.03
N HIS A 77 -1.61 8.88 0.07
CA HIS A 77 -0.68 9.70 0.86
C HIS A 77 -1.36 10.27 2.12
N PRO A 78 -0.60 10.64 3.19
CA PRO A 78 -1.15 11.15 4.45
C PRO A 78 -2.18 12.28 4.30
N GLY A 79 -2.03 13.15 3.30
CA GLY A 79 -2.99 14.23 3.03
C GLY A 79 -4.41 13.77 2.66
N ASN A 80 -4.58 12.53 2.23
CA ASN A 80 -5.88 11.94 1.86
C ASN A 80 -6.51 11.14 3.02
N PHE A 81 -5.87 11.10 4.19
CA PHE A 81 -6.40 10.45 5.38
C PHE A 81 -7.01 11.49 6.34
N LEU A 82 -8.31 11.37 6.59
CA LEU A 82 -8.99 12.10 7.64
C LEU A 82 -8.99 11.27 8.93
N TYR A 83 -8.33 11.79 9.95
CA TYR A 83 -8.22 11.16 11.26
C TYR A 83 -9.26 11.73 12.23
N SER A 84 -9.89 10.84 12.98
CA SER A 84 -10.66 11.13 14.20
C SER A 84 -10.16 10.22 15.31
N PHE A 85 -10.61 10.44 16.56
CA PHE A 85 -10.15 9.67 17.72
C PHE A 85 -10.13 8.15 17.50
N ASN A 86 -11.15 7.59 16.84
CA ASN A 86 -11.31 6.14 16.65
C ASN A 86 -11.52 5.71 15.20
N ASN A 87 -11.51 6.64 14.24
CA ASN A 87 -11.77 6.32 12.84
C ASN A 87 -10.80 7.04 11.91
N VAL A 88 -10.50 6.35 10.82
CA VAL A 88 -9.78 6.91 9.68
C VAL A 88 -10.67 6.79 8.45
N LYS A 89 -10.78 7.87 7.68
CA LYS A 89 -11.47 7.89 6.39
C LYS A 89 -10.47 8.26 5.30
N LEU A 90 -10.56 7.58 4.17
CA LEU A 90 -9.79 7.90 2.96
C LEU A 90 -10.68 8.74 2.04
N ILE A 91 -10.16 9.87 1.58
CA ILE A 91 -10.85 10.83 0.71
C ILE A 91 -10.08 11.02 -0.60
N ASP A 92 -10.68 11.72 -1.56
CA ASP A 92 -10.11 11.98 -2.89
C ASP A 92 -9.93 10.72 -3.76
N TRP A 93 -11.03 10.00 -3.94
CA TRP A 93 -11.06 8.76 -4.72
C TRP A 93 -10.93 8.98 -6.24
N GLN A 94 -10.67 10.17 -6.77
CA GLN A 94 -10.75 10.43 -8.22
C GLN A 94 -9.87 9.52 -9.11
N SER A 95 -8.79 8.97 -8.54
CA SER A 95 -7.85 8.06 -9.23
C SER A 95 -8.17 6.56 -9.02
N TRP A 96 -9.33 6.23 -8.45
CA TRP A 96 -9.68 4.87 -8.10
C TRP A 96 -9.71 3.92 -9.30
N ARG A 97 -9.33 2.67 -9.10
CA ARG A 97 -9.52 1.58 -10.07
C ARG A 97 -9.51 0.23 -9.38
N THR A 98 -9.89 -0.84 -10.09
CA THR A 98 -9.57 -2.20 -9.60
C THR A 98 -8.13 -2.54 -10.00
N ASP A 99 -7.31 -2.91 -9.03
CA ASP A 99 -5.91 -3.27 -9.23
C ASP A 99 -5.38 -4.15 -8.08
N CYS A 100 -4.10 -4.48 -8.11
CA CYS A 100 -3.43 -5.14 -6.99
C CYS A 100 -3.54 -4.32 -5.69
N GLY A 101 -4.16 -4.87 -4.65
CA GLY A 101 -4.38 -4.15 -3.39
C GLY A 101 -3.11 -3.69 -2.67
N LEU A 102 -1.99 -4.34 -2.96
CA LEU A 102 -0.69 -3.97 -2.39
C LEU A 102 -0.11 -2.69 -2.99
N ASP A 103 -0.62 -2.19 -4.12
CA ASP A 103 -0.08 -1.01 -4.77
C ASP A 103 -0.22 0.25 -3.89
N ASP A 104 -1.38 0.45 -3.25
CA ASP A 104 -1.62 1.56 -2.33
C ASP A 104 -0.74 1.49 -1.08
N VAL A 105 -0.51 0.27 -0.58
CA VAL A 105 0.35 0.04 0.60
C VAL A 105 1.81 0.27 0.25
N ALA A 106 2.26 -0.22 -0.90
CA ALA A 106 3.60 -0.02 -1.40
C ALA A 106 3.89 1.48 -1.62
N TYR A 107 2.94 2.21 -2.22
CA TYR A 107 3.05 3.66 -2.41
C TYR A 107 3.17 4.40 -1.07
N LEU A 108 2.27 4.13 -0.11
CA LEU A 108 2.31 4.74 1.21
C LEU A 108 3.64 4.48 1.93
N ILE A 109 4.11 3.22 1.94
CA ILE A 109 5.34 2.83 2.62
C ILE A 109 6.56 3.50 1.95
N ALA A 110 6.67 3.41 0.63
CA ALA A 110 7.84 3.87 -0.10
C ALA A 110 7.96 5.40 -0.12
N CYS A 111 6.83 6.12 -0.23
CA CYS A 111 6.84 7.56 -0.47
C CYS A 111 6.56 8.40 0.78
N HIS A 112 5.90 7.86 1.80
CA HIS A 112 5.37 8.69 2.89
C HIS A 112 5.70 8.23 4.31
N LEU A 113 6.13 6.99 4.51
CA LEU A 113 6.56 6.56 5.85
C LEU A 113 8.03 6.93 6.12
N PRO A 114 8.39 7.35 7.34
CA PRO A 114 9.79 7.58 7.71
C PRO A 114 10.62 6.29 7.64
N GLU A 115 11.89 6.40 7.27
CA GLU A 115 12.82 5.26 7.12
C GLU A 115 12.83 4.28 8.31
N PRO A 116 12.79 4.71 9.59
CA PRO A 116 12.73 3.76 10.72
C PRO A 116 11.49 2.86 10.70
N VAL A 117 10.34 3.41 10.30
CA VAL A 117 9.06 2.67 10.17
C VAL A 117 9.13 1.72 8.98
N GLN A 118 9.73 2.15 7.87
CA GLN A 118 9.93 1.29 6.69
C GLN A 118 10.79 0.05 7.03
N ARG A 119 11.83 0.20 7.86
CA ARG A 119 12.76 -0.90 8.17
C ARG A 119 12.26 -1.88 9.24
N LEU A 120 11.61 -1.38 10.29
CA LEU A 120 11.23 -2.20 11.45
C LEU A 120 9.80 -2.76 11.33
N ASP A 121 8.87 -1.99 10.76
CA ASP A 121 7.43 -2.28 10.90
C ASP A 121 6.75 -2.77 9.62
N THR A 122 7.41 -2.73 8.46
CA THR A 122 6.79 -3.11 7.18
C THR A 122 6.18 -4.51 7.20
N ARG A 123 6.85 -5.51 7.78
CA ARG A 123 6.28 -6.87 7.88
C ARG A 123 5.03 -6.92 8.76
N VAL A 124 5.05 -6.23 9.90
CA VAL A 124 3.93 -6.19 10.84
C VAL A 124 2.74 -5.44 10.21
N LEU A 125 3.01 -4.33 9.53
CA LEU A 125 2.00 -3.55 8.79
C LEU A 125 1.36 -4.38 7.68
N LEU A 126 2.16 -5.07 6.86
CA LEU A 126 1.67 -5.94 5.79
C LEU A 126 0.81 -7.08 6.34
N GLN A 127 1.22 -7.70 7.45
CA GLN A 127 0.43 -8.75 8.08
C GLN A 127 -0.91 -8.22 8.61
N LYS A 128 -0.93 -7.04 9.25
CA LYS A 128 -2.17 -6.40 9.72
C LYS A 128 -3.09 -6.04 8.55
N TYR A 129 -2.53 -5.52 7.46
CA TYR A 129 -3.27 -5.18 6.24
C TYR A 129 -3.92 -6.44 5.65
N PHE A 130 -3.14 -7.49 5.43
CA PHE A 130 -3.63 -8.76 4.90
C PHE A 130 -4.70 -9.40 5.78
N ASN A 131 -4.47 -9.46 7.09
CA ASN A 131 -5.44 -10.00 8.06
C ASN A 131 -6.75 -9.19 8.07
N THR A 132 -6.68 -7.88 7.86
CA THR A 132 -7.87 -7.02 7.79
C THR A 132 -8.66 -7.28 6.52
N LEU A 133 -7.97 -7.40 5.37
CA LEU A 133 -8.63 -7.74 4.10
C LEU A 133 -9.35 -9.09 4.17
N GLN A 134 -8.72 -10.11 4.79
CA GLN A 134 -9.34 -11.43 4.94
C GLN A 134 -10.58 -11.45 5.85
N LYS A 135 -10.68 -10.53 6.80
CA LYS A 135 -11.82 -10.41 7.73
C LYS A 135 -12.97 -9.58 7.16
N SER A 136 -12.77 -8.93 6.02
CA SER A 136 -13.79 -8.07 5.42
C SER A 136 -15.02 -8.89 5.01
N PRO A 137 -16.24 -8.52 5.42
CA PRO A 137 -17.46 -9.24 5.09
C PRO A 137 -17.91 -9.06 3.64
N TYR A 138 -17.12 -8.40 2.79
CA TYR A 138 -17.38 -8.22 1.36
C TYR A 138 -16.62 -9.31 0.56
N PRO A 139 -17.29 -10.40 0.12
CA PRO A 139 -16.67 -11.62 -0.37
C PRO A 139 -16.13 -11.53 -1.81
N GLY A 140 -16.17 -10.36 -2.46
CA GLY A 140 -15.56 -10.12 -3.78
C GLY A 140 -14.04 -9.88 -3.73
N LEU A 141 -13.46 -9.83 -2.53
CA LEU A 141 -12.07 -9.49 -2.25
C LEU A 141 -11.25 -10.75 -1.88
N HIS A 142 -11.58 -11.88 -2.50
CA HIS A 142 -10.83 -13.12 -2.36
C HIS A 142 -9.43 -12.94 -2.96
N LEU A 143 -8.47 -12.60 -2.10
CA LEU A 143 -7.06 -12.84 -2.33
C LEU A 143 -6.90 -14.36 -2.52
N GLY A 144 -6.93 -14.82 -3.77
CA GLY A 144 -6.69 -16.22 -4.13
C GLY A 144 -5.49 -16.78 -3.37
N GLY A 145 -5.66 -17.98 -2.80
CA GLY A 145 -4.73 -18.53 -1.82
C GLY A 145 -3.29 -18.60 -2.32
N LEU A 146 -2.37 -18.04 -1.53
CA LEU A 146 -0.96 -18.40 -1.63
C LEU A 146 -0.79 -19.86 -1.16
N PRO A 147 -0.11 -20.74 -1.92
CA PRO A 147 0.32 -22.01 -1.38
C PRO A 147 1.48 -21.76 -0.41
N GLY A 148 1.34 -22.18 0.85
CA GLY A 148 2.46 -22.38 1.75
C GLY A 148 2.49 -21.51 3.00
N ARG A 149 2.03 -22.10 4.10
CA ARG A 149 2.46 -21.87 5.49
C ARG A 149 3.75 -21.05 5.64
N LEU A 150 3.64 -19.86 6.23
CA LEU A 150 4.69 -19.33 7.12
C LEU A 150 4.53 -19.97 8.50
N SER A 151 4.63 -21.31 8.58
CA SER A 151 4.74 -22.02 9.85
C SER A 151 6.19 -22.45 10.03
N GLY A 152 6.96 -21.66 10.75
CA GLY A 152 8.33 -22.02 11.11
C GLY A 152 9.10 -20.86 11.67
N VAL A 153 8.79 -20.44 12.91
CA VAL A 153 9.75 -20.35 14.03
C VAL A 153 8.90 -20.28 15.31
N ALA A 154 8.90 -21.37 16.07
CA ALA A 154 8.48 -21.39 17.46
C ALA A 154 9.68 -21.05 18.36
N GLY A 155 9.44 -20.26 19.42
CA GLY A 155 10.40 -19.98 20.51
C GLY A 155 11.19 -18.69 20.27
N THR A 156 10.90 -17.59 20.96
CA THR A 156 11.05 -17.45 22.41
C THR A 156 10.11 -16.36 22.96
N ARG A 157 9.54 -16.62 24.15
CA ARG A 157 8.82 -15.63 24.94
C ARG A 157 9.80 -14.56 25.42
N GLY A 158 9.63 -13.32 24.98
CA GLY A 158 10.27 -12.14 25.55
C GLY A 158 9.21 -11.06 25.76
N GLY A 159 8.84 -10.82 27.01
CA GLY A 159 7.85 -9.80 27.36
C GLY A 159 8.30 -8.40 26.95
N LEU A 160 7.36 -7.61 26.43
CA LEU A 160 7.52 -6.17 26.27
C LEU A 160 7.73 -5.57 27.67
N SER A 161 8.94 -5.09 27.95
CA SER A 161 9.21 -4.36 29.19
C SER A 161 8.54 -2.98 29.14
N ALA A 162 8.05 -2.52 30.28
CA ALA A 162 7.30 -1.27 30.47
C ALA A 162 8.03 0.00 30.00
N ARG A 163 9.32 -0.06 29.65
CA ARG A 163 10.12 1.08 29.20
C ARG A 163 9.83 1.55 27.77
N GLY A 164 9.23 0.72 26.92
CA GLY A 164 8.92 1.10 25.53
C GLY A 164 7.70 2.02 25.38
N VAL A 165 6.74 1.92 26.30
CA VAL A 165 5.49 2.70 26.27
C VAL A 165 5.71 4.13 26.77
N GLU A 166 6.68 4.33 27.65
CA GLU A 166 6.98 5.65 28.26
C GLU A 166 7.64 6.62 27.27
N ALA A 167 8.45 6.11 26.32
CA ALA A 167 9.12 6.93 25.31
C ALA A 167 8.17 7.58 24.29
N HIS A 168 6.98 7.00 24.06
CA HIS A 168 6.00 7.55 23.12
C HIS A 168 5.12 8.66 23.77
N ARG A 169 5.03 8.71 25.11
CA ARG A 169 4.27 9.74 25.83
C ARG A 169 5.02 11.07 25.97
N ALA A 170 6.35 11.05 25.90
CA ALA A 170 7.19 12.25 26.07
C ALA A 170 7.21 13.20 24.86
N ARG A 171 6.74 12.77 23.67
CA ARG A 171 6.79 13.57 22.43
C ARG A 171 5.54 14.38 22.10
N PHE A 172 4.48 14.23 22.89
CA PHE A 172 3.23 14.97 22.71
C PHE A 172 2.68 15.41 24.07
N PRO A 173 3.04 16.61 24.58
CA PRO A 173 2.41 17.14 25.77
C PRO A 173 0.91 17.34 25.50
N GLN A 174 0.08 16.72 26.34
CA GLN A 174 -1.36 16.98 26.38
C GLN A 174 -1.58 18.47 26.64
N ARG A 175 -2.56 19.07 25.97
CA ARG A 175 -3.03 20.44 26.25
C ARG A 175 -3.35 20.58 27.75
N PRO A 176 -3.04 21.73 28.38
CA PRO A 176 -3.48 21.97 29.75
C PRO A 176 -5.02 21.97 29.82
N ALA A 177 -5.55 21.27 30.81
CA ALA A 177 -6.95 21.30 31.18
C ALA A 177 -7.25 22.64 31.85
N GLY A 178 -8.19 23.41 31.29
CA GLY A 178 -8.68 24.64 31.89
C GLY A 178 -9.12 25.68 30.88
N ILE A 179 -10.30 25.50 30.28
CA ILE A 179 -11.19 26.62 29.97
C ILE A 179 -12.59 26.18 30.40
N GLU A 180 -12.97 26.67 31.58
CA GLU A 180 -14.33 26.62 32.08
C GLU A 180 -15.25 27.45 31.18
N SER A 181 -16.49 26.99 31.10
CA SER A 181 -17.64 27.70 30.57
C SER A 181 -17.84 29.08 31.20
N ALA A 182 -17.94 30.13 30.38
CA ALA A 182 -18.69 31.35 30.68
C ALA A 182 -18.97 32.14 29.38
N GLY A 183 -20.24 32.45 29.11
CA GLY A 183 -20.69 33.40 28.07
C GLY A 183 -21.42 32.77 26.91
#